data_AF-A0A9D5S713-F1
#
_entry.id   AF-A0A9D5S713-F1
#
_cell.length_a   1.000
_cell.length_b   1.000
_cell.length_c   1.000
_cell.angle_alpha   90.00
_cell.angle_beta   90.00
_cell.angle_gamma   90.00
#
_symmetry.space_group_name_H-M   'P 1'
#
loop_
_entity.id
_entity.type
_entity.pdbx_description
1 polymer ?
#
loop_
_entity_poly.entity_id
_entity_poly.type
_entity_poly.pdbx_seq_one_letter_code
_entity_poly.pdbx_strand_id
1 'polypeptide(L)' 'MTQDERWLTRYNEVVDYIDSNHRNPSRHRIEDHDMLNWIKANRKAMNAGKMKAERVEMFRRLLLLMEEYKRKNQYE' A
#
# COMPACT_ATOMS: atom_id res chain seq x y z
N MET A 1 11.00 17.16 -8.02
CA MET A 1 10.67 15.89 -7.37
C MET A 1 11.00 14.74 -8.32
N THR A 2 11.92 13.86 -7.93
CA THR A 2 12.36 12.67 -8.69
C THR A 2 11.31 11.55 -8.64
N GLN A 3 11.48 10.50 -9.46
CA GLN A 3 10.60 9.32 -9.38
C GLN A 3 10.75 8.56 -8.05
N ASP A 4 11.92 8.63 -7.40
CA ASP A 4 12.16 8.02 -6.10
C ASP A 4 11.45 8.79 -5.00
N GLU A 5 11.55 10.12 -5.02
CA GLU A 5 10.82 10.99 -4.09
C GLU A 5 9.31 10.81 -4.22
N ARG A 6 8.77 10.82 -5.45
CA ARG A 6 7.33 10.60 -5.68
C ARG A 6 6.85 9.25 -5.14
N TRP A 7 7.65 8.21 -5.33
CA TRP A 7 7.29 6.88 -4.84
C TRP A 7 7.30 6.83 -3.32
N LEU A 8 8.33 7.42 -2.70
CA LEU A 8 8.45 7.49 -1.24
C LEU A 8 7.32 8.31 -0.62
N THR A 9 6.95 9.45 -1.22
CA THR A 9 5.81 10.26 -0.77
C THR A 9 4.52 9.44 -0.77
N ARG A 10 4.20 8.75 -1.87
CA ARG A 10 3.00 7.90 -1.94
C ARG A 10 3.06 6.71 -0.98
N TYR A 11 4.24 6.13 -0.79
CA TYR A 11 4.44 5.07 0.21
C TYR A 11 4.10 5.57 1.62
N ASN A 12 4.66 6.72 2.03
CA ASN A 12 4.40 7.29 3.35
C ASN A 12 2.92 7.65 3.52
N GLU A 13 2.28 8.28 2.52
CA GLU A 13 0.84 8.58 2.55
C GLU A 13 -0.01 7.33 2.85
N VAL A 14 0.29 6.20 2.21
CA VAL A 14 -0.44 4.95 2.42
C VAL A 14 -0.17 4.37 3.81
N VAL A 15 1.09 4.39 4.26
CA VAL A 15 1.46 3.89 5.60
C VAL A 15 0.77 4.72 6.68
N ASP A 16 0.91 6.05 6.62
CA ASP A 16 0.32 6.99 7.59
C ASP A 16 -1.19 6.83 7.65
N TYR A 17 -1.82 6.65 6.49
CA TYR A 17 -3.25 6.39 6.41
C TYR A 17 -3.64 5.08 7.11
N ILE A 18 -2.94 3.97 6.86
CA ILE A 18 -3.28 2.67 7.45
C ILE A 18 -3.08 2.72 8.97
N ASP A 19 -1.97 3.30 9.41
CA ASP A 19 -1.61 3.43 10.82
C ASP A 19 -2.61 4.32 11.57
N SER A 20 -2.93 5.50 11.02
CA SER A 20 -3.85 6.44 11.66
C SER A 20 -5.30 5.96 11.70
N ASN A 21 -5.74 5.20 10.69
CA ASN A 21 -7.13 4.76 10.57
C ASN A 21 -7.35 3.31 11.02
N HIS A 22 -6.28 2.56 11.32
CA HIS A 22 -6.29 1.13 11.61
C HIS A 22 -7.10 0.30 10.60
N ARG A 23 -7.02 0.66 9.32
CA ARG A 23 -7.74 -0.04 8.23
C ARG A 23 -7.04 0.14 6.89
N ASN A 24 -7.27 -0.82 5.99
CA ASN A 24 -6.80 -0.74 4.61
C ASN A 24 -7.62 0.22 3.72
N PRO A 25 -7.00 0.82 2.69
CA PRO A 25 -7.72 1.53 1.63
C PRO A 25 -8.75 0.62 0.94
N SER A 26 -9.96 1.13 0.76
CA SER A 26 -11.12 0.35 0.30
C SER A 26 -11.69 0.86 -1.02
N ARG A 27 -12.21 -0.04 -1.84
CA ARG A 27 -12.96 0.32 -3.07
C ARG A 27 -14.25 1.09 -2.79
N HIS A 28 -14.75 1.04 -1.56
CA HIS A 28 -16.04 1.61 -1.17
C HIS A 28 -15.98 3.09 -0.79
N ARG A 29 -14.78 3.68 -0.78
CA ARG A 29 -14.50 5.06 -0.39
C ARG A 29 -13.71 5.72 -1.51
N ILE A 30 -14.24 6.80 -2.09
CA ILE A 30 -13.64 7.43 -3.28
C ILE A 30 -12.26 8.00 -2.94
N GLU A 31 -12.12 8.57 -1.74
CA GLU A 31 -10.87 9.08 -1.19
C GLU A 31 -9.77 8.03 -1.05
N ASP A 32 -10.13 6.74 -1.00
CA ASP A 32 -9.19 5.63 -0.90
C ASP A 32 -8.70 5.12 -2.27
N HIS A 33 -9.35 5.52 -3.37
CA HIS A 33 -9.14 4.90 -4.69
C HIS A 33 -7.71 5.06 -5.19
N ASP A 34 -7.12 6.23 -5.01
CA ASP A 34 -5.74 6.50 -5.44
C ASP A 34 -4.73 5.63 -4.70
N MET A 35 -4.87 5.52 -3.37
CA MET A 35 -4.05 4.64 -2.53
C MET A 35 -4.22 3.18 -2.92
N LEU A 36 -5.46 2.73 -3.10
CA LEU A 36 -5.77 1.35 -3.50
C LEU A 36 -5.17 1.01 -4.88
N ASN A 37 -5.29 1.93 -5.85
CA ASN A 37 -4.74 1.75 -7.19
C ASN A 37 -3.20 1.75 -7.15
N TRP A 38 -2.59 2.62 -6.35
CA TRP A 38 -1.15 2.65 -6.15
C TRP A 38 -0.64 1.32 -5.55
N ILE A 39 -1.30 0.78 -4.53
CA ILE A 39 -0.96 -0.54 -3.95
C ILE A 39 -1.05 -1.64 -5.01
N LYS A 40 -2.13 -1.68 -5.82
CA LYS A 40 -2.30 -2.67 -6.88
C LYS A 40 -1.19 -2.59 -7.95
N ALA A 41 -0.85 -1.39 -8.38
CA ALA A 41 0.20 -1.16 -9.37
C ALA A 41 1.56 -1.63 -8.85
N ASN A 42 1.89 -1.32 -7.59
CA ASN A 42 3.13 -1.74 -6.95
C ASN A 42 3.20 -3.25 -6.74
N ARG A 43 2.10 -3.89 -6.33
CA ARG A 43 2.04 -5.36 -6.23
C ARG A 43 2.27 -6.01 -7.60
N LYS A 44 1.69 -5.47 -8.67
CA LYS A 44 1.94 -5.94 -10.04
C LYS A 44 3.41 -5.77 -10.44
N ALA A 45 4.02 -4.63 -10.14
CA ALA A 45 5.43 -4.35 -10.44
C ALA A 45 6.39 -5.27 -9.67
N MET A 46 6.11 -5.51 -8.38
CA MET A 46 6.87 -6.44 -7.53
C MET A 46 6.78 -7.87 -8.09
N ASN A 47 5.57 -8.36 -8.38
CA ASN A 47 5.36 -9.71 -8.92
C ASN A 47 6.00 -9.90 -10.30
N ALA A 48 6.10 -8.83 -11.09
CA ALA A 48 6.78 -8.85 -12.39
C ALA A 48 8.31 -8.70 -12.31
N GLY A 49 8.88 -8.56 -11.10
CA GLY A 49 10.32 -8.34 -10.92
C GLY A 49 10.82 -6.97 -11.41
N LYS A 50 9.92 -6.01 -11.63
CA LYS A 50 10.24 -4.66 -12.18
C LYS A 50 10.46 -3.60 -11.10
N MET A 51 10.31 -3.97 -9.83
CA MET A 51 10.48 -3.08 -8.69
C MET A 51 11.94 -3.12 -8.21
N LYS A 52 12.53 -1.95 -7.91
CA LYS A 52 13.86 -1.84 -7.30
C LYS A 52 13.92 -2.62 -5.99
N ALA A 53 15.06 -3.26 -5.68
CA ALA A 53 15.23 -4.10 -4.48
C ALA A 53 14.87 -3.37 -3.17
N GLU A 54 15.30 -2.11 -3.02
CA GLU A 54 14.97 -1.26 -1.88
C GLU A 54 13.45 -1.08 -1.70
N ARG A 55 12.72 -0.88 -2.81
CA ARG A 55 11.27 -0.70 -2.82
C ARG A 55 10.53 -2.01 -2.55
N VAL A 56 11.09 -3.14 -2.98
CA VAL A 56 10.52 -4.47 -2.68
C VAL A 56 10.49 -4.69 -1.17
N GLU A 57 11.58 -4.40 -0.48
CA GLU A 57 11.66 -4.54 0.97
C GLU A 57 10.65 -3.64 1.69
N MET A 58 10.60 -2.36 1.31
CA MET A 58 9.61 -1.42 1.86
C MET A 58 8.17 -1.86 1.58
N PHE A 59 7.88 -2.29 0.35
CA PHE A 59 6.55 -2.71 -0.03
C PHE A 59 6.12 -3.99 0.70
N ARG A 60 7.02 -4.93 0.97
CA ARG A 60 6.73 -6.11 1.81
C ARG A 60 6.32 -5.73 3.23
N ARG A 61 6.99 -4.73 3.83
CA ARG A 61 6.61 -4.21 5.16
C ARG A 61 5.21 -3.61 5.14
N LEU A 62 4.89 -2.83 4.11
CA LEU A 62 3.52 -2.34 3.90
C LEU A 62 2.51 -3.49 3.77
N LEU A 63 2.84 -4.56 3.05
CA LEU A 63 1.93 -5.72 2.93
C LEU A 63 1.68 -6.42 4.28
N LEU A 64 2.68 -6.48 5.16
CA LEU A 64 2.52 -7.02 6.52
C LEU A 64 1.61 -6.12 7.36
N LEU A 65 1.83 -4.81 7.32
CA LEU A 65 0.97 -3.81 7.99
C LEU A 65 -0.49 -3.93 7.51
N MET A 66 -0.69 -4.12 6.20
CA MET A 66 -2.03 -4.32 5.65
C MET A 66 -2.69 -5.61 6.13
N GLU A 67 -1.93 -6.68 6.38
CA GLU A 67 -2.49 -7.94 6.89
C GLU A 67 -2.89 -7.80 8.37
N GLU A 68 -2.13 -7.04 9.16
CA GLU A 68 -2.47 -6.71 10.55
C GLU A 68 -3.81 -5.98 10.65
N TYR A 69 -4.02 -4.96 9.81
CA TYR A 69 -5.27 -4.18 9.76
C TYR A 69 -6.29 -4.68 8.74
N LYS A 70 -6.19 -5.96 8.37
CA LYS A 70 -7.16 -6.58 7.48
C LYS A 70 -8.50 -6.72 8.19
N ARG A 71 -9.56 -6.34 7.48
CA ARG A 71 -10.93 -6.57 7.95
C ARG A 71 -11.18 -8.08 8.07
N LYS A 72 -11.36 -8.56 9.29
CA LYS A 72 -11.85 -9.92 9.56
C LYS A 72 -13.30 -10.03 9.14
N ASN A 73 -13.67 -11.14 8.50
CA ASN A 73 -15.04 -11.37 8.12
C ASN A 73 -15.85 -11.70 9.39
N GLN A 74 -17.09 -11.25 9.47
CA GLN A 74 -17.99 -11.48 10.61
C GLN A 74 -18.48 -12.93 10.74
N TYR A 75 -18.06 -13.81 9.82
CA TYR A 75 -18.39 -15.23 9.77
C TYR A 75 -17.15 -16.14 9.95
N GLU A 76 -15.99 -15.56 10.29
CA GLU A 76 -14.79 -16.26 10.77
C GLU A 76 -14.83 -16.41 12.30
#